data_AF-A0A0Q1BYC6-F1
#
_entry.id   AF-A0A0Q1BYC6-F1
#
_cell.length_a   1.000
_cell.length_b   1.000
_cell.length_c   1.000
_cell.angle_alpha   90.00
_cell.angle_beta   90.00
_cell.angle_gamma   90.00
#
_symmetry.space_group_name_H-M   'P 1'
#
loop_
_entity.id
_entity.type
_entity.pdbx_description
1 polymer ?
#
loop_
_entity_poly.entity_id
_entity_poly.type
_entity_poly.pdbx_seq_one_letter_code
_entity_poly.pdbx_strand_id
1 'polypeptide(L)'
;MKKIVLLLLLIFNLYILNSLQLNKFYHKNYGIADRTVFVFDSNLSYSIEKSDDVIKIIVKESSLHNSIKDLPLKDNPVLSCYAFSKFKNDLVISIHLNRKQSDNRDYGVEDFVLKDKTFKLVIDIFKYKEPLNRDEISSFIEFYNLVQLKEKANRYQKLLADFKEPEIAEKEISTEHKIPEIDESKKTTDQKTSFKYRDILNSDLSSLGYIIAALLFVIVIILILIIINLRKNSKIISVFQNKEKLGSRSFRKKIIKILQEAGWEDNMIAEELSISAEEVKKALK
;
A
#
# COMPACT_ATOMS: atom_id res chain seq x y z
N MET A 1 -29.03 15.14 -22.31
CA MET A 1 -28.05 15.93 -21.54
C MET A 1 -28.00 15.49 -20.08
N LYS A 2 -29.09 15.59 -19.29
CA LYS A 2 -29.09 15.16 -17.87
C LYS A 2 -28.53 13.74 -17.61
N LYS A 3 -28.93 12.75 -18.42
CA LYS A 3 -28.46 11.35 -18.30
C LYS A 3 -26.95 11.17 -18.57
N ILE A 4 -26.38 11.97 -19.48
CA ILE A 4 -24.95 11.89 -19.84
C ILE A 4 -24.10 12.52 -18.73
N VAL A 5 -24.56 13.63 -18.15
CA VAL A 5 -23.89 14.27 -16.99
C VAL A 5 -23.88 13.32 -15.78
N LEU A 6 -25.01 12.64 -15.53
CA LEU A 6 -25.09 11.63 -14.46
C LEU A 6 -24.11 10.47 -14.69
N LEU A 7 -24.01 9.95 -15.92
CA LEU A 7 -23.09 8.88 -16.27
C LEU A 7 -21.63 9.31 -16.10
N LEU A 8 -21.26 10.53 -16.51
CA LEU A 8 -19.92 11.07 -16.33
C LEU A 8 -19.57 11.26 -14.84
N LEU A 9 -20.52 11.74 -14.04
CA LEU A 9 -20.34 11.83 -12.59
C LEU A 9 -20.17 10.44 -11.95
N LEU A 10 -20.90 9.42 -12.42
CA LEU A 10 -20.77 8.05 -11.94
C LEU A 10 -19.38 7.48 -12.27
N ILE A 11 -18.92 7.64 -13.51
CA ILE A 11 -17.58 7.18 -13.95
C ILE A 11 -16.49 7.91 -13.16
N PHE A 12 -16.64 9.21 -12.94
CA PHE A 12 -15.70 10.00 -12.16
C PHE A 12 -15.63 9.53 -10.69
N ASN A 13 -16.78 9.27 -10.06
CA ASN A 13 -16.83 8.72 -8.70
C ASN A 13 -16.22 7.32 -8.63
N LEU A 14 -16.49 6.44 -9.61
CA LEU A 14 -15.89 5.10 -9.69
C LEU A 14 -14.36 5.16 -9.83
N TYR A 15 -13.83 6.17 -10.51
CA TYR A 15 -12.39 6.37 -10.64
C TYR A 15 -11.75 6.82 -9.32
N ILE A 16 -12.43 7.68 -8.56
CA ILE A 16 -11.97 8.13 -7.23
C ILE A 16 -12.00 6.98 -6.21
N LEU A 17 -12.97 6.08 -6.32
CA LEU A 17 -13.18 4.97 -5.40
C LEU A 17 -12.13 3.84 -5.51
N ASN A 18 -11.33 3.81 -6.58
CA ASN A 18 -10.34 2.77 -6.83
C ASN A 18 -8.90 3.17 -6.45
N SER A 19 -8.70 4.14 -5.54
CA SER A 19 -7.35 4.39 -5.04
C SER A 19 -6.84 3.17 -4.27
N LEU A 20 -5.65 2.69 -4.61
CA LEU A 20 -4.97 1.63 -3.85
C LEU A 20 -4.92 2.05 -2.37
N GLN A 21 -5.21 1.14 -1.46
CA GLN A 21 -5.27 1.49 -0.04
C GLN A 21 -4.45 0.50 0.79
N LEU A 22 -3.67 1.06 1.73
CA LEU A 22 -3.12 0.28 2.83
C LEU A 22 -4.24 0.04 3.84
N ASN A 23 -4.75 -1.18 3.91
CA ASN A 23 -5.89 -1.53 4.75
C ASN A 23 -5.49 -1.94 6.16
N LYS A 24 -4.41 -2.71 6.25
CA LYS A 24 -3.92 -3.26 7.51
C LYS A 24 -2.40 -3.25 7.49
N PHE A 25 -1.83 -3.10 8.66
CA PHE A 25 -0.44 -3.48 8.88
C PHE A 25 -0.36 -4.33 10.15
N TYR A 26 0.55 -5.30 10.14
CA TYR A 26 0.82 -6.18 11.25
C TYR A 26 2.28 -6.06 11.62
N HIS A 27 2.56 -6.02 12.90
CA HIS A 27 3.92 -5.99 13.43
C HIS A 27 4.07 -7.10 14.47
N LYS A 28 5.22 -7.79 14.43
CA LYS A 28 5.61 -8.72 15.50
C LYS A 28 7.13 -8.71 15.66
N ASN A 29 7.54 -8.60 16.92
CA ASN A 29 8.92 -8.73 17.36
C ASN A 29 9.23 -10.21 17.67
N TYR A 30 10.34 -10.73 17.12
CA TYR A 30 10.83 -12.09 17.31
C TYR A 30 12.18 -12.15 18.06
N GLY A 31 12.56 -11.08 18.75
CA GLY A 31 13.83 -10.93 19.45
C GLY A 31 14.96 -10.49 18.52
N ILE A 32 15.33 -11.34 17.55
CA ILE A 32 16.42 -11.06 16.61
C ILE A 32 15.99 -10.21 15.41
N ALA A 33 14.69 -10.22 15.10
CA ALA A 33 14.10 -9.53 13.98
C ALA A 33 12.69 -9.02 14.29
N ASP A 34 12.36 -7.89 13.72
CA ASP A 34 11.01 -7.33 13.68
C ASP A 34 10.43 -7.53 12.29
N ARG A 35 9.32 -8.28 12.22
CA ARG A 35 8.58 -8.47 10.97
C ARG A 35 7.39 -7.55 10.93
N THR A 36 7.28 -6.84 9.82
CA THR A 36 6.14 -5.99 9.49
C THR A 36 5.50 -6.48 8.20
N VAL A 37 4.17 -6.57 8.17
CA VAL A 37 3.40 -6.95 6.98
C VAL A 37 2.41 -5.84 6.67
N PHE A 38 2.57 -5.19 5.53
CA PHE A 38 1.65 -4.20 4.99
C PHE A 38 0.71 -4.87 3.99
N VAL A 39 -0.60 -4.73 4.20
CA VAL A 39 -1.63 -5.39 3.38
C VAL A 39 -2.42 -4.37 2.58
N PHE A 40 -2.38 -4.54 1.26
CA PHE A 40 -3.03 -3.67 0.29
C PHE A 40 -4.07 -4.43 -0.52
N ASP A 41 -5.07 -3.70 -1.05
CA ASP A 41 -6.17 -4.29 -1.84
C ASP A 41 -5.72 -4.98 -3.12
N SER A 42 -4.67 -4.46 -3.76
CA SER A 42 -4.18 -5.01 -5.01
C SER A 42 -2.70 -4.74 -5.20
N ASN A 43 -2.14 -5.30 -6.28
CA ASN A 43 -0.76 -5.09 -6.66
C ASN A 43 -0.46 -3.60 -6.84
N LEU A 44 0.75 -3.21 -6.46
CA LEU A 44 1.18 -1.82 -6.47
C LEU A 44 2.66 -1.71 -6.79
N SER A 45 3.08 -0.49 -7.10
CA SER A 45 4.49 -0.12 -7.28
C SER A 45 4.99 0.56 -6.01
N TYR A 46 6.13 0.12 -5.51
CA TYR A 46 6.76 0.71 -4.32
C TYR A 46 8.28 0.85 -4.49
N SER A 47 8.87 1.74 -3.72
CA SER A 47 10.33 1.85 -3.53
C SER A 47 10.67 1.90 -2.05
N ILE A 48 11.83 1.36 -1.68
CA ILE A 48 12.35 1.39 -0.31
C ILE A 48 13.63 2.21 -0.31
N GLU A 49 13.65 3.29 0.46
CA GLU A 49 14.82 4.10 0.74
C GLU A 49 15.27 3.82 2.18
N LYS A 50 16.56 3.54 2.35
CA LYS A 50 17.13 3.21 3.66
C LYS A 50 18.08 4.33 4.07
N SER A 51 17.81 4.98 5.20
CA SER A 51 18.76 5.84 5.91
C SER A 51 19.19 5.16 7.21
N ASP A 52 20.13 5.78 7.93
CA ASP A 52 20.65 5.22 9.17
C ASP A 52 19.58 5.09 10.25
N ASP A 53 18.61 5.97 10.29
CA ASP A 53 17.60 6.12 11.32
C ASP A 53 16.18 5.77 10.87
N VAL A 54 15.93 5.74 9.56
CA VAL A 54 14.60 5.56 8.99
C VAL A 54 14.65 4.67 7.75
N ILE A 55 13.71 3.73 7.66
CA ILE A 55 13.37 3.04 6.42
C ILE A 55 12.11 3.68 5.88
N LYS A 56 12.19 4.29 4.69
CA LYS A 56 11.05 4.90 4.01
C LYS A 56 10.56 3.98 2.91
N ILE A 57 9.28 3.67 2.93
CA ILE A 57 8.60 2.91 1.89
C ILE A 57 7.63 3.87 1.19
N ILE A 58 7.87 4.12 -0.09
CA ILE A 58 7.05 5.00 -0.92
C ILE A 58 6.19 4.13 -1.81
N VAL A 59 4.87 4.18 -1.60
CA VAL A 59 3.88 3.39 -2.30
C VAL A 59 3.10 4.29 -3.26
N LYS A 60 3.22 4.02 -4.56
CA LYS A 60 2.66 4.87 -5.61
C LYS A 60 1.14 4.81 -5.65
N GLU A 61 0.53 5.98 -5.84
CA GLU A 61 -0.93 6.12 -6.04
C GLU A 61 -1.77 5.45 -4.95
N SER A 62 -1.23 5.41 -3.73
CA SER A 62 -1.83 4.73 -2.60
C SER A 62 -2.30 5.70 -1.53
N SER A 63 -3.38 5.33 -0.86
CA SER A 63 -3.94 6.02 0.29
C SER A 63 -3.79 5.19 1.57
N LEU A 64 -3.93 5.86 2.71
CA LEU A 64 -3.97 5.23 4.02
C LEU A 64 -5.44 4.95 4.39
N HIS A 65 -5.76 3.75 4.88
CA HIS A 65 -7.07 3.51 5.47
C HIS A 65 -7.23 4.27 6.79
N ASN A 66 -8.40 4.87 7.01
CA ASN A 66 -8.68 5.73 8.17
C ASN A 66 -8.51 5.01 9.52
N SER A 67 -8.54 3.68 9.54
CA SER A 67 -8.30 2.88 10.73
C SER A 67 -6.83 2.76 11.10
N ILE A 68 -5.91 3.04 10.17
CA ILE A 68 -4.47 2.96 10.43
C ILE A 68 -4.02 4.26 11.08
N LYS A 69 -3.27 4.10 12.16
CA LYS A 69 -2.68 5.19 12.91
C LYS A 69 -1.20 4.89 13.13
N ASP A 70 -0.44 5.94 13.36
CA ASP A 70 0.94 5.84 13.81
C ASP A 70 1.01 4.95 15.06
N LEU A 71 2.06 4.14 15.14
CA LEU A 71 2.23 3.15 16.21
C LEU A 71 3.59 3.34 16.87
N PRO A 72 3.64 3.92 18.08
CA PRO A 72 4.85 3.91 18.89
C PRO A 72 5.10 2.49 19.43
N LEU A 73 6.35 2.05 19.35
CA LEU A 73 6.78 0.76 19.89
C LEU A 73 7.61 0.99 21.14
N LYS A 74 6.98 0.83 22.31
CA LYS A 74 7.70 0.91 23.59
C LYS A 74 8.58 -0.33 23.75
N ASP A 75 9.79 -0.11 24.26
CA ASP A 75 10.74 -1.16 24.64
C ASP A 75 11.12 -2.13 23.50
N ASN A 76 10.94 -1.71 22.25
CA ASN A 76 11.38 -2.50 21.10
C ASN A 76 12.87 -2.23 20.81
N PRO A 77 13.72 -3.25 20.72
CA PRO A 77 15.16 -3.10 20.57
C PRO A 77 15.61 -2.64 19.18
N VAL A 78 14.78 -2.79 18.15
CA VAL A 78 15.13 -2.51 16.76
C VAL A 78 14.39 -1.28 16.24
N LEU A 79 13.13 -1.11 16.63
CA LEU A 79 12.22 -0.11 16.08
C LEU A 79 11.72 0.84 17.17
N SER A 80 11.48 2.10 16.82
CA SER A 80 10.91 3.10 17.74
C SER A 80 9.47 3.45 17.41
N CYS A 81 9.13 3.63 16.13
CA CYS A 81 7.75 3.86 15.71
C CYS A 81 7.53 3.60 14.21
N TYR A 82 6.25 3.49 13.85
CA TYR A 82 5.76 3.65 12.49
C TYR A 82 5.06 4.98 12.35
N ALA A 83 5.38 5.72 11.29
CA ALA A 83 4.72 6.95 10.91
C ALA A 83 4.21 6.86 9.47
N PHE A 84 2.97 7.32 9.24
CA PHE A 84 2.33 7.28 7.93
C PHE A 84 2.03 8.70 7.46
N SER A 85 2.42 9.02 6.23
CA SER A 85 2.18 10.34 5.64
C SER A 85 1.84 10.24 4.16
N LYS A 86 1.26 11.32 3.61
CA LYS A 86 0.93 11.40 2.18
C LYS A 86 1.82 12.45 1.53
N PHE A 87 2.47 12.07 0.42
CA PHE A 87 3.22 13.00 -0.41
C PHE A 87 2.67 12.96 -1.83
N LYS A 88 2.00 14.04 -2.25
CA LYS A 88 1.22 14.08 -3.50
C LYS A 88 0.15 12.96 -3.51
N ASN A 89 0.26 12.02 -4.44
CA ASN A 89 -0.64 10.86 -4.55
C ASN A 89 -0.05 9.59 -3.94
N ASP A 90 1.15 9.66 -3.36
CA ASP A 90 1.86 8.50 -2.83
C ASP A 90 1.69 8.41 -1.32
N LEU A 91 1.60 7.18 -0.81
CA LEU A 91 1.69 6.88 0.61
C LEU A 91 3.17 6.71 0.98
N VAL A 92 3.61 7.42 2.00
CA VAL A 92 4.95 7.30 2.57
C VAL A 92 4.85 6.68 3.95
N ILE A 93 5.43 5.49 4.09
CA ILE A 93 5.51 4.75 5.35
C ILE A 93 6.93 4.90 5.87
N SER A 94 7.10 5.52 7.04
CA SER A 94 8.39 5.69 7.69
C SER A 94 8.48 4.73 8.87
N ILE A 95 9.48 3.86 8.86
CA ILE A 95 9.81 2.96 9.96
C ILE A 95 11.06 3.51 10.65
N HIS A 96 10.89 4.02 11.87
CA HIS A 96 12.00 4.62 12.62
C HIS A 96 12.74 3.56 13.42
N LEU A 97 14.06 3.55 13.32
CA LEU A 97 14.95 2.58 13.97
C LEU A 97 15.34 3.07 15.37
N ASN A 98 15.45 2.16 16.34
CA ASN A 98 15.88 2.46 17.70
C ASN A 98 17.40 2.40 17.83
N ARG A 99 18.10 3.43 17.35
CA ARG A 99 19.58 3.45 17.38
C ARG A 99 20.18 3.45 18.78
N LYS A 100 19.46 3.92 19.81
CA LYS A 100 19.98 3.97 21.19
C LYS A 100 20.32 2.58 21.77
N GLN A 101 19.77 1.52 21.18
CA GLN A 101 19.98 0.13 21.64
C GLN A 101 20.79 -0.71 20.65
N SER A 102 21.32 -0.11 19.58
CA SER A 102 22.20 -0.83 18.63
C SER A 102 23.66 -0.71 19.07
N ASP A 103 24.37 -1.84 19.06
CA ASP A 103 25.80 -1.96 19.39
C ASP A 103 26.72 -1.32 18.32
N ASN A 104 26.35 -0.15 17.78
CA ASN A 104 26.95 0.48 16.59
C ASN A 104 26.95 -0.39 15.32
N ARG A 105 26.12 -1.44 15.28
CA ARG A 105 25.99 -2.30 14.10
C ARG A 105 24.88 -1.80 13.19
N ASP A 106 25.07 -2.04 11.89
CA ASP A 106 24.05 -1.78 10.89
C ASP A 106 22.90 -2.77 11.02
N TYR A 107 21.68 -2.28 10.82
CA TYR A 107 20.49 -3.10 10.76
C TYR A 107 20.40 -3.87 9.44
N GLY A 108 19.91 -5.10 9.49
CA GLY A 108 19.55 -5.87 8.30
C GLY A 108 18.14 -5.54 7.88
N VAL A 109 17.90 -5.27 6.59
CA VAL A 109 16.55 -5.01 6.09
C VAL A 109 16.33 -5.87 4.85
N GLU A 110 15.44 -6.84 4.96
CA GLU A 110 14.97 -7.65 3.84
C GLU A 110 13.50 -7.38 3.56
N ASP A 111 13.13 -7.30 2.29
CA ASP A 111 11.75 -7.18 1.86
C ASP A 111 11.39 -8.25 0.83
N PHE A 112 10.11 -8.64 0.82
CA PHE A 112 9.54 -9.52 -0.20
C PHE A 112 8.02 -9.37 -0.25
N VAL A 113 7.42 -9.84 -1.33
CA VAL A 113 5.97 -9.78 -1.55
C VAL A 113 5.37 -11.18 -1.47
N LEU A 114 4.27 -11.33 -0.74
CA LEU A 114 3.42 -12.52 -0.81
C LEU A 114 2.26 -12.23 -1.76
N LYS A 115 2.18 -13.01 -2.85
CA LYS A 115 1.09 -12.92 -3.83
C LYS A 115 -0.01 -13.90 -3.45
N ASP A 116 -1.11 -13.37 -2.93
CA ASP A 116 -2.35 -14.10 -2.62
C ASP A 116 -3.54 -13.28 -3.17
N LYS A 117 -4.75 -13.44 -2.63
CA LYS A 117 -5.90 -12.58 -2.94
C LYS A 117 -5.66 -11.09 -2.68
N THR A 118 -4.75 -10.76 -1.75
CA THR A 118 -4.32 -9.40 -1.45
C THR A 118 -2.82 -9.25 -1.62
N PHE A 119 -2.36 -8.03 -1.93
CA PHE A 119 -0.94 -7.74 -2.02
C PHE A 119 -0.38 -7.51 -0.62
N LYS A 120 0.63 -8.31 -0.22
CA LYS A 120 1.27 -8.19 1.09
C LYS A 120 2.75 -7.91 0.92
N LEU A 121 3.18 -6.71 1.32
CA LEU A 121 4.60 -6.36 1.42
C LEU A 121 5.09 -6.73 2.82
N VAL A 122 6.05 -7.66 2.88
CA VAL A 122 6.69 -8.09 4.13
C VAL A 122 8.06 -7.45 4.24
N ILE A 123 8.33 -6.82 5.38
CA ILE A 123 9.61 -6.22 5.73
C ILE A 123 10.12 -6.90 6.99
N ASP A 124 11.28 -7.54 6.90
CA ASP A 124 12.02 -8.09 8.03
C ASP A 124 13.18 -7.15 8.36
N ILE A 125 13.21 -6.66 9.60
CA ILE A 125 14.24 -5.76 10.11
C ILE A 125 15.00 -6.49 11.20
N PHE A 126 16.22 -6.90 10.90
CA PHE A 126 17.10 -7.61 11.82
C PHE A 126 17.90 -6.63 12.65
N LYS A 127 18.10 -6.95 13.94
CA LYS A 127 18.97 -6.18 14.85
C LYS A 127 20.36 -5.94 14.25
N TYR A 128 20.84 -6.90 13.44
CA TYR A 128 22.14 -6.87 12.79
C TYR A 128 22.01 -7.26 11.32
N LYS A 129 22.78 -6.59 10.44
CA LYS A 129 22.81 -6.87 9.00
C LYS A 129 23.32 -8.27 8.70
N GLU A 130 24.36 -8.70 9.42
CA GLU A 130 24.96 -10.01 9.29
C GLU A 130 25.19 -10.58 10.70
N PRO A 131 24.89 -11.87 10.93
CA PRO A 131 25.18 -12.51 12.20
C PRO A 131 26.70 -12.74 12.33
N LEU A 132 27.26 -12.40 13.49
CA LEU A 132 28.71 -12.44 13.74
C LEU A 132 29.18 -13.71 14.45
N ASN A 133 28.26 -14.45 15.07
CA ASN A 133 28.58 -15.63 15.87
C ASN A 133 27.52 -16.72 15.64
N ARG A 134 27.83 -17.93 16.14
CA ARG A 134 26.98 -19.12 15.96
C ARG A 134 25.57 -18.94 16.55
N ASP A 135 25.45 -18.24 17.67
CA ASP A 135 24.15 -18.01 18.34
C ASP A 135 23.26 -17.09 17.51
N GLU A 136 23.83 -16.02 16.95
CA GLU A 136 23.14 -15.12 16.03
C GLU A 136 22.74 -15.86 14.75
N ILE A 137 23.62 -16.66 14.15
CA ILE A 137 23.28 -17.45 12.96
C ILE A 137 22.12 -18.41 13.27
N SER A 138 22.18 -19.09 14.42
CA SER A 138 21.12 -20.01 14.88
C SER A 138 19.79 -19.28 15.08
N SER A 139 19.82 -18.08 15.66
CA SER A 139 18.63 -17.23 15.83
C SER A 139 18.00 -16.85 14.48
N PHE A 140 18.80 -16.57 13.45
CA PHE A 140 18.29 -16.33 12.09
C PHE A 140 17.63 -17.59 11.49
N ILE A 141 18.24 -18.76 11.68
CA ILE A 141 17.68 -20.04 11.22
C ILE A 141 16.32 -20.31 11.88
N GLU A 142 16.24 -20.15 13.20
CA GLU A 142 15.01 -20.32 13.97
C GLU A 142 13.91 -19.36 13.51
N PHE A 143 14.24 -18.08 13.34
CA PHE A 143 13.31 -17.08 12.81
C PHE A 143 12.75 -17.50 11.44
N TYR A 144 13.61 -17.86 10.48
CA TYR A 144 13.14 -18.21 9.14
C TYR A 144 12.37 -19.54 9.09
N ASN A 145 12.68 -20.50 9.97
CA ASN A 145 11.88 -21.71 10.12
C ASN A 145 10.50 -21.41 10.68
N LEU A 146 10.42 -20.58 11.74
CA LEU A 146 9.17 -20.18 12.38
C LEU A 146 8.23 -19.49 11.40
N VAL A 147 8.77 -18.65 10.53
CA VAL A 147 8.00 -17.94 9.50
C VAL A 147 7.92 -18.70 8.16
N GLN A 148 8.32 -19.97 8.15
CA GLN A 148 8.19 -20.92 7.04
C GLN A 148 8.93 -20.53 5.74
N LEU A 149 10.01 -19.76 5.83
CA LEU A 149 10.89 -19.41 4.71
C LEU A 149 12.09 -20.36 4.66
N LYS A 150 11.83 -21.63 4.32
CA LYS A 150 12.82 -22.72 4.36
C LYS A 150 14.09 -22.45 3.55
N GLU A 151 13.98 -21.82 2.38
CA GLU A 151 15.15 -21.50 1.55
C GLU A 151 16.13 -20.56 2.26
N LYS A 152 15.59 -19.55 2.97
CA LYS A 152 16.41 -18.62 3.77
C LYS A 152 16.99 -19.33 4.98
N ALA A 153 16.20 -20.13 5.70
CA ALA A 153 16.70 -20.94 6.82
C ALA A 153 17.87 -21.84 6.38
N ASN A 154 17.73 -22.53 5.25
CA ASN A 154 18.77 -23.39 4.68
C ASN A 154 20.04 -22.61 4.29
N ARG A 155 19.91 -21.36 3.83
CA ARG A 155 21.07 -20.49 3.55
C ARG A 155 21.89 -20.24 4.83
N TYR A 156 21.21 -19.93 5.94
CA TYR A 156 21.89 -19.72 7.23
C TYR A 156 22.40 -21.02 7.85
N GLN A 157 21.76 -22.16 7.62
CA GLN A 157 22.30 -23.47 8.01
C GLN A 157 23.63 -23.77 7.32
N LYS A 158 23.76 -23.46 6.03
CA LYS A 158 25.03 -23.58 5.31
C LYS A 158 26.08 -22.62 5.90
N LEU A 159 25.70 -21.37 6.13
CA LEU A 159 26.57 -20.39 6.78
C LEU A 159 27.07 -20.89 8.15
N LEU A 160 26.20 -21.51 8.95
CA LEU A 160 26.56 -22.08 10.26
C LEU A 160 27.57 -23.24 10.13
N ALA A 161 27.38 -24.12 9.15
CA ALA A 161 28.28 -25.24 8.90
C ALA A 161 29.68 -24.77 8.47
N ASP A 162 29.73 -23.69 7.69
CA ASP A 162 30.97 -23.09 7.20
C ASP A 162 31.58 -22.10 8.20
N PHE A 163 30.89 -21.78 9.31
CA PHE A 163 31.32 -20.79 10.28
C PHE A 163 32.52 -21.30 11.10
N LYS A 164 33.68 -20.69 10.84
CA LYS A 164 34.88 -20.83 11.66
C LYS A 164 34.89 -19.70 12.68
N GLU A 165 34.94 -20.04 13.95
CA GLU A 165 35.15 -19.02 14.99
C GLU A 165 36.45 -18.27 14.67
N PRO A 166 36.43 -16.92 14.67
CA PRO A 166 37.68 -16.19 14.62
C PRO A 166 38.48 -16.63 15.85
N GLU A 167 39.67 -17.20 15.63
CA GLU A 167 40.61 -17.45 16.72
C GLU A 167 40.84 -16.11 17.40
N ILE A 168 40.22 -15.94 18.58
CA ILE A 168 40.51 -14.81 19.44
C ILE A 168 41.95 -15.04 19.85
N ALA A 169 42.87 -14.37 19.16
CA ALA A 169 44.22 -14.24 19.67
C ALA A 169 44.08 -13.63 21.06
N GLU A 170 44.27 -14.44 22.10
CA GLU A 170 44.49 -14.01 23.46
C GLU A 170 45.74 -13.12 23.46
N LYS A 171 45.59 -11.88 22.99
CA LYS A 171 46.51 -10.83 23.38
C LYS A 171 46.17 -10.56 24.83
N GLU A 172 46.93 -11.18 25.72
CA GLU A 172 47.11 -10.74 27.09
C GLU A 172 47.28 -9.22 27.09
N ILE A 173 46.22 -8.49 27.41
CA ILE A 173 46.29 -7.06 27.74
C ILE A 173 46.80 -6.99 29.18
N SER A 174 48.07 -7.34 29.36
CA SER A 174 48.92 -6.83 30.43
C SER A 174 49.49 -5.51 29.94
N THR A 175 48.69 -4.45 29.97
CA THR A 175 49.22 -3.08 29.90
C THR A 175 48.53 -2.23 30.96
N GLU A 176 49.23 -2.20 32.09
CA GLU A 176 49.29 -1.14 33.07
C GLU A 176 48.82 0.22 32.52
N HIS A 177 47.68 0.67 33.03
CA HIS A 177 47.02 1.91 32.66
C HIS A 177 47.79 3.09 33.26
N LYS A 178 48.81 3.60 32.55
CA LYS A 178 49.34 4.95 32.79
C LYS A 178 48.44 5.95 32.07
N ILE A 179 47.74 6.74 32.87
CA ILE A 179 46.98 7.92 32.47
C ILE A 179 47.93 8.90 31.76
N PRO A 180 47.72 9.23 30.47
CA PRO A 180 48.35 10.38 29.84
C PRO A 180 47.48 11.61 30.07
N GLU A 181 48.17 12.64 30.50
CA GLU A 181 47.74 14.02 30.69
C GLU A 181 47.14 14.60 29.40
N ILE A 182 46.08 15.38 29.60
CA ILE A 182 45.27 16.05 28.58
C ILE A 182 46.12 17.14 27.92
N ASP A 183 46.29 17.07 26.59
CA ASP A 183 46.74 18.21 25.78
C ASP A 183 45.63 18.60 24.80
N GLU A 184 45.01 19.75 25.09
CA GLU A 184 44.03 20.43 24.27
C GLU A 184 44.71 21.08 23.07
N SER A 185 44.57 20.51 21.87
CA SER A 185 44.83 21.31 20.66
C SER A 185 44.19 20.74 19.39
N LYS A 186 43.12 21.42 18.99
CA LYS A 186 42.83 21.90 17.61
C LYS A 186 42.24 20.93 16.58
N LYS A 187 41.04 21.35 16.18
CA LYS A 187 40.47 21.44 14.82
C LYS A 187 40.18 20.12 14.10
N THR A 188 38.95 19.68 14.26
CA THR A 188 38.23 18.92 13.23
C THR A 188 37.42 19.85 12.36
N THR A 189 37.74 19.77 11.07
CA THR A 189 37.21 20.44 9.90
C THR A 189 35.72 20.14 9.69
N ASP A 190 34.90 21.20 9.58
CA ASP A 190 33.53 21.14 9.06
C ASP A 190 33.54 20.65 7.60
N GLN A 191 33.28 19.36 7.38
CA GLN A 191 32.92 18.87 6.05
C GLN A 191 31.43 19.11 5.80
N LYS A 192 31.18 20.31 5.27
CA LYS A 192 29.92 20.73 4.67
C LYS A 192 29.73 19.99 3.33
N THR A 193 29.12 18.80 3.36
CA THR A 193 28.61 18.15 2.14
C THR A 193 27.28 18.76 1.75
N SER A 194 27.33 19.90 1.06
CA SER A 194 26.18 20.40 0.32
C SER A 194 25.99 19.57 -0.94
N PHE A 195 25.14 18.55 -0.87
CA PHE A 195 24.67 17.86 -2.06
C PHE A 195 23.70 18.77 -2.83
N LYS A 196 24.23 19.37 -3.89
CA LYS A 196 23.54 20.19 -4.88
C LYS A 196 22.73 19.25 -5.77
N TYR A 197 21.47 18.97 -5.40
CA TYR A 197 20.53 18.38 -6.36
C TYR A 197 20.24 19.41 -7.44
N ARG A 198 20.70 19.07 -8.64
CA ARG A 198 20.49 19.80 -9.88
C ARG A 198 19.01 20.03 -10.14
N ASP A 199 18.74 21.23 -10.63
CA ASP A 199 17.61 21.62 -11.47
C ASP A 199 17.49 20.71 -12.71
N ILE A 200 16.94 19.50 -12.55
CA ILE A 200 16.48 18.66 -13.66
C ILE A 200 15.08 18.14 -13.33
N LEU A 201 14.12 19.04 -13.16
CA LEU A 201 12.70 18.72 -13.34
C LEU A 201 11.82 19.97 -13.56
N ASN A 202 12.41 21.02 -14.13
CA ASN A 202 11.68 22.13 -14.75
C ASN A 202 11.67 22.00 -16.28
N SER A 203 11.59 20.79 -16.81
CA SER A 203 11.15 20.60 -18.20
C SER A 203 9.63 20.78 -18.23
N ASP A 204 9.19 22.00 -18.53
CA ASP A 204 7.87 22.40 -19.02
C ASP A 204 6.69 21.47 -18.65
N LEU A 205 6.35 21.40 -17.35
CA LEU A 205 5.05 20.89 -16.91
C LEU A 205 3.88 21.66 -17.57
N SER A 206 4.15 22.90 -17.99
CA SER A 206 3.27 23.74 -18.81
C SER A 206 2.89 23.04 -20.12
N SER A 207 3.86 22.52 -20.88
CA SER A 207 3.65 21.87 -22.19
C SER A 207 2.78 20.61 -22.10
N LEU A 208 2.99 19.80 -21.06
CA LEU A 208 2.19 18.60 -20.80
C LEU A 208 0.75 18.94 -20.40
N GLY A 209 0.57 20.03 -19.63
CA GLY A 209 -0.75 20.57 -19.32
C GLY A 209 -1.54 20.97 -20.57
N TYR A 210 -0.89 21.63 -21.54
CA TYR A 210 -1.53 22.01 -22.80
C TYR A 210 -1.90 20.80 -23.67
N ILE A 211 -1.07 19.76 -23.71
CA ILE A 211 -1.36 18.52 -24.46
C ILE A 211 -2.58 17.82 -23.85
N ILE A 212 -2.66 17.69 -22.52
CA ILE A 212 -3.79 17.07 -21.83
C ILE A 212 -5.08 17.90 -22.05
N ALA A 213 -4.99 19.22 -21.95
CA ALA A 213 -6.12 20.12 -22.19
C ALA A 213 -6.64 20.03 -23.64
N ALA A 214 -5.74 19.98 -24.62
CA ALA A 214 -6.11 19.78 -26.02
C ALA A 214 -6.79 18.43 -26.26
N LEU A 215 -6.29 17.36 -25.63
CA LEU A 215 -6.87 16.03 -25.75
C LEU A 215 -8.29 15.97 -25.14
N LEU A 216 -8.49 16.61 -23.98
CA LEU A 216 -9.81 16.76 -23.36
C LEU A 216 -10.77 17.56 -24.24
N PHE A 217 -10.29 18.64 -24.87
CA PHE A 217 -11.09 19.44 -25.80
C PHE A 217 -11.56 18.63 -27.02
N VAL A 218 -10.70 17.78 -27.58
CA VAL A 218 -11.06 16.87 -28.68
C VAL A 218 -12.13 15.87 -28.24
N ILE A 219 -12.01 15.29 -27.03
CA ILE A 219 -13.03 14.38 -26.48
C ILE A 219 -14.38 15.10 -26.34
N VAL A 220 -14.39 16.34 -25.86
CA VAL A 220 -15.61 17.16 -25.75
C VAL A 220 -16.23 17.42 -27.12
N ILE A 221 -15.43 17.73 -28.15
CA ILE A 221 -15.92 17.90 -29.53
C ILE A 221 -16.54 16.60 -30.06
N ILE A 222 -15.87 15.45 -29.87
CA ILE A 222 -16.39 14.15 -30.30
C ILE A 222 -17.73 13.86 -29.62
N LEU A 223 -17.84 14.12 -28.32
CA LEU A 223 -19.10 13.97 -27.58
C LEU A 223 -20.21 14.89 -28.11
N ILE A 224 -19.88 16.15 -28.42
CA ILE A 224 -20.83 17.10 -29.03
C ILE A 224 -21.28 16.59 -30.41
N LEU A 225 -20.37 16.10 -31.25
CA LEU A 225 -20.68 15.54 -32.56
C LEU A 225 -21.58 14.30 -32.46
N ILE A 226 -21.31 13.41 -31.51
CA ILE A 226 -22.16 12.26 -31.22
C ILE A 226 -23.56 12.72 -30.79
N ILE A 227 -23.67 13.73 -29.91
CA ILE A 227 -24.96 14.28 -29.47
C ILE A 227 -25.73 14.91 -30.64
N ILE A 228 -25.05 15.65 -31.52
CA ILE A 228 -25.67 16.26 -32.72
C ILE A 228 -26.16 15.17 -33.67
N ASN A 229 -25.35 14.12 -33.88
CA ASN A 229 -25.72 13.01 -34.76
C ASN A 229 -26.92 12.22 -34.20
N LEU A 230 -26.93 11.97 -32.89
CA LEU A 230 -28.07 11.33 -32.20
C LEU A 230 -29.34 12.20 -32.24
N ARG A 231 -29.22 13.54 -32.15
CA ARG A 231 -30.36 14.47 -32.30
C ARG A 231 -30.88 14.56 -33.73
N LYS A 232 -30.03 14.43 -34.75
CA LYS A 232 -30.49 14.36 -36.14
C LYS A 232 -31.31 13.10 -36.41
N ASN A 233 -30.96 11.98 -35.76
CA ASN A 233 -31.71 10.73 -35.88
C ASN A 233 -32.91 10.62 -34.93
N SER A 234 -33.09 11.53 -33.97
CA SER A 234 -34.20 11.46 -33.00
C SER A 234 -35.57 11.87 -33.57
N LYS A 235 -35.67 12.29 -34.83
CA LYS A 235 -36.97 12.44 -35.53
C LYS A 235 -37.58 11.10 -35.97
N ILE A 236 -36.86 9.98 -35.84
CA ILE A 236 -37.34 8.64 -36.22
C ILE A 236 -37.85 7.83 -35.00
N ILE A 237 -37.61 8.30 -33.77
CA ILE A 237 -37.96 7.58 -32.53
C ILE A 237 -39.10 8.28 -31.78
N SER A 238 -40.19 8.60 -32.48
CA SER A 238 -41.51 8.81 -31.84
C SER A 238 -42.39 7.56 -31.91
N VAL A 239 -41.90 6.46 -32.47
CA VAL A 239 -42.65 5.19 -32.63
C VAL A 239 -42.43 4.21 -31.46
N PHE A 240 -41.44 4.42 -30.59
CA PHE A 240 -41.10 3.50 -29.49
C PHE A 240 -41.48 4.00 -28.08
N GLN A 241 -42.57 4.77 -27.96
CA GLN A 241 -43.24 5.01 -26.67
C GLN A 241 -44.37 4.00 -26.40
N ASN A 242 -44.21 2.75 -26.86
CA ASN A 242 -44.98 1.67 -26.27
C ASN A 242 -44.23 1.17 -25.04
N LYS A 243 -44.89 1.31 -23.89
CA LYS A 243 -44.55 0.70 -22.61
C LYS A 243 -44.36 -0.81 -22.80
N GLU A 244 -43.17 -1.26 -23.17
CA GLU A 244 -42.79 -2.65 -22.99
C GLU A 244 -42.68 -2.88 -21.49
N LYS A 245 -43.81 -3.31 -20.95
CA LYS A 245 -43.98 -3.85 -19.61
C LYS A 245 -42.85 -4.84 -19.36
N LEU A 246 -41.98 -4.48 -18.41
CA LEU A 246 -40.97 -5.32 -17.75
C LEU A 246 -41.38 -6.80 -17.72
N GLY A 247 -40.90 -7.63 -18.66
CA GLY A 247 -41.09 -9.08 -18.67
C GLY A 247 -42.53 -9.62 -18.70
N SER A 248 -42.65 -10.91 -19.00
CA SER A 248 -43.92 -11.64 -18.91
C SER A 248 -44.43 -11.67 -17.45
N ARG A 249 -45.75 -11.83 -17.26
CA ARG A 249 -46.36 -11.94 -15.92
C ARG A 249 -45.70 -13.03 -15.06
N SER A 250 -45.24 -14.11 -15.69
CA SER A 250 -44.51 -15.20 -15.03
C SER A 250 -43.14 -14.77 -14.50
N PHE A 251 -42.40 -13.96 -15.26
CA PHE A 251 -41.10 -13.42 -14.86
C PHE A 251 -41.25 -12.45 -13.68
N ARG A 252 -42.24 -11.55 -13.74
CA ARG A 252 -42.55 -10.63 -12.62
C ARG A 252 -42.86 -11.39 -11.33
N LYS A 253 -43.69 -12.44 -11.40
CA LYS A 253 -44.01 -13.29 -10.24
C LYS A 253 -42.76 -13.94 -9.64
N LYS A 254 -41.83 -14.40 -10.49
CA LYS A 254 -40.57 -15.02 -10.04
C LYS A 254 -39.66 -14.01 -9.33
N ILE A 255 -39.50 -12.81 -9.89
CA ILE A 255 -38.67 -11.77 -9.27
C ILE A 255 -39.26 -11.28 -7.95
N ILE A 256 -40.57 -11.04 -7.90
CA ILE A 256 -41.26 -10.66 -6.66
C ILE A 256 -41.05 -11.71 -5.56
N LYS A 257 -41.17 -13.00 -5.89
CA LYS A 257 -40.94 -14.09 -4.94
C LYS A 257 -39.51 -14.10 -4.40
N ILE A 258 -38.51 -13.95 -5.26
CA ILE A 258 -37.09 -13.93 -4.86
C ILE A 258 -36.82 -12.77 -3.90
N LEU A 259 -37.36 -11.58 -4.19
CA LEU A 259 -37.15 -10.40 -3.36
C LEU A 259 -37.82 -10.53 -1.98
N GLN A 260 -39.01 -11.13 -1.91
CA GLN A 260 -39.65 -11.42 -0.62
C GLN A 260 -38.91 -12.50 0.18
N GLU A 261 -38.42 -13.56 -0.47
CA GLU A 261 -37.58 -14.58 0.18
C GLU A 261 -36.28 -13.97 0.73
N ALA A 262 -35.79 -12.88 0.11
CA ALA A 262 -34.67 -12.08 0.59
C ALA A 262 -35.04 -11.05 1.68
N GLY A 263 -36.30 -11.02 2.15
CA GLY A 263 -36.76 -10.16 3.25
C GLY A 263 -37.15 -8.74 2.85
N TRP A 264 -37.39 -8.46 1.57
CA TRP A 264 -37.82 -7.14 1.11
C TRP A 264 -39.30 -6.89 1.38
N GLU A 265 -39.65 -5.66 1.78
CA GLU A 265 -41.04 -5.24 1.95
C GLU A 265 -41.73 -4.92 0.61
N ASP A 266 -43.05 -5.15 0.53
CA ASP A 266 -43.86 -4.97 -0.69
C ASP A 266 -43.69 -3.58 -1.33
N ASN A 267 -43.54 -2.53 -0.52
CA ASN A 267 -43.38 -1.15 -1.00
C ASN A 267 -42.03 -0.94 -1.69
N MET A 268 -40.96 -1.57 -1.18
CA MET A 268 -39.62 -1.49 -1.79
C MET A 268 -39.58 -2.26 -3.12
N ILE A 269 -40.24 -3.42 -3.16
CA ILE A 269 -40.37 -4.23 -4.38
C ILE A 269 -41.17 -3.47 -5.44
N ALA A 270 -42.24 -2.79 -5.03
CA ALA A 270 -43.09 -1.98 -5.90
C ALA A 270 -42.30 -0.82 -6.55
N GLU A 271 -41.49 -0.12 -5.75
CA GLU A 271 -40.63 0.97 -6.22
C GLU A 271 -39.57 0.47 -7.21
N GLU A 272 -38.84 -0.58 -6.85
CA GLU A 272 -37.78 -1.18 -7.68
C GLU A 272 -38.32 -1.66 -9.04
N LEU A 273 -39.49 -2.31 -9.04
CA LEU A 273 -40.11 -2.83 -10.25
C LEU A 273 -41.00 -1.81 -10.98
N SER A 274 -41.13 -0.59 -10.44
CA SER A 274 -42.03 0.46 -10.95
C SER A 274 -43.47 -0.05 -11.18
N ILE A 275 -43.99 -0.80 -10.21
CA ILE A 275 -45.36 -1.32 -10.16
C ILE A 275 -46.06 -0.85 -8.87
N SER A 276 -47.36 -1.06 -8.76
CA SER A 276 -48.08 -0.77 -7.52
C SER A 276 -47.85 -1.84 -6.45
N ALA A 277 -47.89 -1.48 -5.17
CA ALA A 277 -47.85 -2.44 -4.05
C ALA A 277 -48.99 -3.47 -4.12
N GLU A 278 -50.13 -3.10 -4.70
CA GLU A 278 -51.25 -3.99 -4.94
C GLU A 278 -50.95 -5.04 -6.01
N GLU A 279 -50.18 -4.70 -7.04
CA GLU A 279 -49.69 -5.64 -8.04
C GLU A 279 -48.68 -6.62 -7.44
N VAL A 280 -47.84 -6.19 -6.51
CA VAL A 280 -46.93 -7.07 -5.74
C VAL A 280 -47.75 -8.11 -4.96
N LYS A 281 -48.77 -7.68 -4.21
CA LYS A 281 -49.67 -8.57 -3.45
C LYS A 281 -50.47 -9.52 -4.33
N LYS A 282 -50.95 -9.05 -5.48
CA LYS A 282 -51.72 -9.87 -6.45
C LYS A 282 -50.85 -10.86 -7.20
N ALA A 283 -49.55 -10.63 -7.33
CA ALA A 283 -48.66 -11.52 -8.07
C ALA A 283 -48.50 -12.89 -7.38
N LEU A 284 -48.73 -12.98 -6.07
CA LEU A 284 -48.47 -14.18 -5.27
C LEU A 284 -49.71 -15.01 -4.95
N LYS A 285 -50.90 -14.44 -5.16
CA LYS A 285 -52.15 -15.21 -5.25
C LYS A 285 -52.16 -16.05 -6.54
#